data_AF-A0A5M9QN97-F1
#
_entry.id   AF-A0A5M9QN97-F1
#
_cell.length_a   1.000
_cell.length_b   1.000
_cell.length_c   1.000
_cell.angle_alpha   90.00
_cell.angle_beta   90.00
_cell.angle_gamma   90.00
#
_symmetry.space_group_name_H-M   'P 1'
#
loop_
_entity.id
_entity.type
_entity.pdbx_description
1 polymer ?
#
loop_
_entity_poly.entity_id
_entity_poly.type
_entity_poly.pdbx_seq_one_letter_code
_entity_poly.pdbx_strand_id
1 'polypeptide(L)'
;MDSASAEYMDCRALPSDKARNDDENAQKSPQVDSRINAKNTSEPAKDSRIVTQNAPILNTPQAEANLDSSKSPSDSKILDEKCGLQGKSQGSYLDGNDRSDFSPLPHLSSKAESPQAQKPTPKPSKAESSKPRKALYIDKEALSSLALVQEGLLAPISSLANSKTLHLDSYLTPFVLNPAGKRNRKVLESTKPNDVLDIVFERRKVGYLRVEEVFPIDRHARTIQLTGLQGGAEFDRIYSRLGDLAVCGEYQVDFPDIKEAKARLQEQITAHNAKHITGLVLDGQIFHKAHEALIRDALSMSDLVVLFLLKPYRHTIIHYDMQKECVELAMREYLMSDRICTIPLDDTYLFTGTNNVLLHAMVARNYGCTHFIVSDNTPNLSVFYERNTLYSVLDVVSGISTSIKGGYVYCDVCQMLVNRTTCPHGKHHHISYDTESILEFFKAGLLPPSVLVRPSISAKLIAHLFPNRFSNLQKLYYDLMPLNDGVLVPKSEEDFYLKLMQLYAIHSK
;
A
#
# COMPACT_ATOMS: atom_id res chain seq x y z
N MET A 1 54.44 45.18 8.32
CA MET A 1 54.67 44.88 9.74
C MET A 1 53.91 43.61 10.09
N ASP A 2 54.42 42.40 9.87
CA ASP A 2 55.67 42.00 9.18
C ASP A 2 55.51 40.65 8.45
N SER A 3 56.53 40.26 7.69
CA SER A 3 56.50 39.16 6.72
C SER A 3 57.49 38.04 7.05
N ALA A 4 57.01 36.79 7.05
CA ALA A 4 57.75 35.56 6.77
C ALA A 4 56.68 34.46 6.50
N SER A 5 56.66 33.61 5.47
CA SER A 5 57.69 32.72 4.88
C SER A 5 58.36 31.79 5.90
N ALA A 6 58.62 30.51 5.65
CA ALA A 6 58.13 29.49 4.72
C ALA A 6 58.96 28.23 5.07
N GLU A 7 58.48 27.01 4.81
CA GLU A 7 59.22 25.95 4.09
C GLU A 7 58.50 24.59 4.12
N TYR A 8 59.05 23.65 3.36
CA TYR A 8 58.41 22.43 2.88
C TYR A 8 59.46 21.32 2.94
N MET A 9 59.15 20.14 3.50
CA MET A 9 60.07 19.00 3.41
C MET A 9 59.34 17.66 3.33
N ASP A 10 59.56 16.99 2.20
CA ASP A 10 59.24 15.57 1.94
C ASP A 10 60.57 14.82 1.85
N CYS A 11 60.62 13.57 2.32
CA CYS A 11 61.77 12.69 2.09
C CYS A 11 61.41 11.21 2.31
N ARG A 12 61.46 10.40 1.25
CA ARG A 12 61.37 8.92 1.29
C ARG A 12 62.75 8.29 1.52
N ALA A 13 62.80 7.16 2.22
CA ALA A 13 63.92 6.20 2.11
C ALA A 13 63.52 4.75 2.50
N LEU A 14 64.14 3.79 1.83
CA LEU A 14 64.20 2.32 2.04
C LEU A 14 65.63 1.89 1.65
N PRO A 15 66.07 0.61 1.79
CA PRO A 15 65.86 -0.41 2.82
C PRO A 15 67.22 -0.92 3.38
N SER A 16 67.27 -2.06 4.10
CA SER A 16 68.54 -2.78 4.36
C SER A 16 68.34 -4.29 4.62
N ASP A 17 69.21 -5.14 4.05
CA ASP A 17 69.10 -6.61 4.00
C ASP A 17 70.01 -7.39 4.99
N LYS A 18 69.80 -8.73 5.02
CA LYS A 18 70.72 -9.87 5.32
C LYS A 18 70.64 -10.54 6.72
N ALA A 19 70.87 -11.85 6.86
CA ALA A 19 70.84 -13.01 5.93
C ALA A 19 71.03 -14.36 6.67
N ARG A 20 70.68 -15.47 5.96
CA ARG A 20 71.05 -16.91 6.09
C ARG A 20 69.84 -17.84 6.34
N ASN A 21 69.54 -18.89 5.55
CA ASN A 21 70.33 -20.01 4.98
C ASN A 21 70.70 -21.11 6.01
N ASP A 22 70.68 -22.41 5.68
CA ASP A 22 70.37 -23.07 4.37
C ASP A 22 68.92 -23.66 4.35
N ASP A 23 68.49 -24.87 3.91
CA ASP A 23 69.11 -26.13 3.42
C ASP A 23 68.08 -26.93 2.55
N GLU A 24 68.45 -28.06 1.92
CA GLU A 24 67.68 -28.80 0.88
C GLU A 24 66.81 -29.98 1.38
N ASN A 25 65.78 -30.40 0.61
CA ASN A 25 65.78 -31.64 -0.24
C ASN A 25 64.40 -31.86 -0.95
N ALA A 26 64.26 -32.92 -1.75
CA ALA A 26 63.34 -32.99 -2.90
C ALA A 26 62.37 -34.21 -2.95
N GLN A 27 61.53 -34.19 -4.00
CA GLN A 27 60.84 -35.30 -4.69
C GLN A 27 59.45 -35.83 -4.23
N LYS A 28 58.54 -35.77 -5.22
CA LYS A 28 57.58 -36.80 -5.68
C LYS A 28 56.46 -37.30 -4.74
N SER A 29 55.25 -36.90 -5.12
CA SER A 29 53.99 -37.63 -4.91
C SER A 29 53.93 -38.98 -5.63
N PRO A 30 53.29 -40.00 -5.04
CA PRO A 30 52.69 -41.13 -5.76
C PRO A 30 51.15 -41.04 -5.80
N GLN A 31 50.53 -41.46 -6.92
CA GLN A 31 49.13 -41.90 -6.92
C GLN A 31 49.06 -43.36 -6.46
N VAL A 32 48.05 -43.73 -5.67
CA VAL A 32 47.65 -45.14 -5.47
C VAL A 32 46.13 -45.23 -5.37
N ASP A 33 45.51 -45.98 -6.28
CA ASP A 33 44.11 -46.41 -6.16
C ASP A 33 43.93 -47.43 -5.01
N SER A 34 42.75 -47.43 -4.38
CA SER A 34 42.23 -48.64 -3.75
C SER A 34 40.73 -48.78 -3.99
N ARG A 35 40.27 -50.03 -4.10
CA ARG A 35 38.96 -50.43 -4.62
C ARG A 35 38.26 -51.34 -3.61
N ILE A 36 36.91 -51.37 -3.69
CA ILE A 36 36.02 -52.41 -3.12
C ILE A 36 36.00 -52.37 -1.58
N ASN A 37 34.86 -52.15 -0.92
CA ASN A 37 33.73 -53.08 -0.99
C ASN A 37 32.39 -52.42 -0.64
N ALA A 38 31.38 -52.61 -1.49
CA ALA A 38 29.99 -52.26 -1.22
C ALA A 38 29.09 -53.43 -1.64
N LYS A 39 28.14 -53.83 -0.79
CA LYS A 39 27.18 -54.90 -1.10
C LYS A 39 25.86 -54.33 -1.60
N ASN A 40 25.34 -54.91 -2.67
CA ASN A 40 24.07 -54.53 -3.27
C ASN A 40 22.86 -54.96 -2.43
N THR A 41 21.81 -54.14 -2.45
CA THR A 41 20.42 -54.60 -2.53
C THR A 41 19.65 -53.73 -3.52
N SER A 42 19.21 -54.35 -4.60
CA SER A 42 18.17 -53.93 -5.56
C SER A 42 16.79 -53.81 -4.89
N GLU A 43 15.74 -53.18 -5.44
CA GLU A 43 15.46 -52.50 -6.72
C GLU A 43 14.28 -51.47 -6.53
N PRO A 44 13.80 -50.71 -7.55
CA PRO A 44 13.01 -49.50 -7.33
C PRO A 44 11.48 -49.67 -7.22
N ALA A 45 10.83 -48.67 -6.62
CA ALA A 45 9.38 -48.48 -6.70
C ALA A 45 8.96 -47.89 -8.07
N LYS A 46 7.79 -48.31 -8.58
CA LYS A 46 7.20 -47.84 -9.85
C LYS A 46 5.98 -46.95 -9.60
N ASP A 47 5.73 -46.04 -10.54
CA ASP A 47 4.51 -45.25 -10.65
C ASP A 47 3.28 -46.13 -10.93
N SER A 48 2.16 -45.83 -10.27
CA SER A 48 0.84 -46.05 -10.86
C SER A 48 -0.23 -45.15 -10.22
N ARG A 49 -0.97 -44.43 -11.07
CA ARG A 49 -2.27 -43.84 -10.73
C ARG A 49 -3.34 -44.91 -10.92
N ILE A 50 -4.33 -44.98 -10.02
CA ILE A 50 -5.66 -45.53 -10.30
C ILE A 50 -6.68 -44.87 -9.36
N VAL A 51 -7.90 -44.69 -9.83
CA VAL A 51 -9.04 -44.13 -9.09
C VAL A 51 -10.05 -45.24 -8.81
N THR A 52 -10.52 -45.34 -7.58
CA THR A 52 -11.80 -45.98 -7.25
C THR A 52 -12.55 -45.19 -6.19
N GLN A 53 -13.88 -45.20 -6.30
CA GLN A 53 -14.80 -44.52 -5.38
C GLN A 53 -15.13 -45.44 -4.20
N ASN A 54 -15.41 -44.85 -3.03
CA ASN A 54 -16.64 -45.12 -2.26
C ASN A 54 -16.69 -44.22 -1.01
N ALA A 55 -17.85 -43.61 -0.77
CA ALA A 55 -18.20 -43.00 0.52
C ALA A 55 -18.83 -44.05 1.45
N PRO A 56 -19.04 -43.71 2.74
CA PRO A 56 -20.40 -43.26 3.05
C PRO A 56 -20.47 -41.95 3.85
N ILE A 57 -21.63 -41.32 3.77
CA ILE A 57 -22.01 -40.13 4.55
C ILE A 57 -22.44 -40.57 5.96
N LEU A 58 -22.11 -39.79 6.99
CA LEU A 58 -22.84 -39.81 8.25
C LEU A 58 -23.18 -38.38 8.70
N ASN A 59 -24.32 -38.22 9.36
CA ASN A 59 -24.88 -36.91 9.73
C ASN A 59 -24.46 -36.46 11.14
N THR A 60 -24.55 -35.14 11.34
CA THR A 60 -24.57 -34.42 12.63
C THR A 60 -25.77 -34.84 13.52
N PRO A 61 -25.86 -34.48 14.83
CA PRO A 61 -25.24 -33.30 15.48
C PRO A 61 -24.76 -33.43 16.95
N GLN A 62 -24.29 -32.27 17.47
CA GLN A 62 -24.26 -31.83 18.88
C GLN A 62 -23.51 -32.64 19.96
N ALA A 63 -22.58 -31.94 20.62
CA ALA A 63 -22.33 -32.07 22.05
C ALA A 63 -21.85 -30.70 22.60
N GLU A 64 -22.59 -30.12 23.55
CA GLU A 64 -22.09 -29.02 24.37
C GLU A 64 -21.24 -29.58 25.52
N ALA A 65 -20.18 -28.87 25.91
CA ALA A 65 -19.36 -29.25 27.07
C ALA A 65 -18.92 -28.01 27.85
N ASN A 66 -19.65 -27.68 28.93
CA ASN A 66 -19.16 -26.80 29.98
C ASN A 66 -17.95 -27.45 30.67
N LEU A 67 -16.86 -26.71 30.86
CA LEU A 67 -15.77 -27.15 31.75
C LEU A 67 -15.06 -25.97 32.43
N ASP A 68 -15.75 -25.50 33.47
CA ASP A 68 -15.26 -25.10 34.81
C ASP A 68 -13.85 -24.51 35.00
N SER A 69 -13.80 -23.46 35.82
CA SER A 69 -12.61 -22.71 36.16
C SER A 69 -11.74 -23.39 37.22
N SER A 70 -10.66 -24.08 36.82
CA SER A 70 -9.44 -24.20 37.66
C SER A 70 -8.22 -24.82 36.94
N LYS A 71 -7.28 -23.96 36.49
CA LYS A 71 -5.81 -24.18 36.54
C LYS A 71 -5.05 -22.98 35.94
N SER A 72 -4.03 -22.53 36.66
CA SER A 72 -3.01 -21.61 36.16
C SER A 72 -1.87 -22.37 35.48
N PRO A 73 -1.48 -22.04 34.23
CA PRO A 73 -0.18 -22.38 33.70
C PRO A 73 0.80 -21.22 33.91
N SER A 74 1.94 -21.48 34.57
CA SER A 74 3.12 -20.64 34.44
C SER A 74 3.81 -20.90 33.08
N ASP A 75 4.78 -20.06 32.75
CA ASP A 75 5.78 -20.31 31.70
C ASP A 75 5.28 -20.45 30.25
N SER A 76 4.83 -19.33 29.68
CA SER A 76 4.99 -19.05 28.24
C SER A 76 5.92 -17.84 28.06
N LYS A 77 7.03 -18.04 27.32
CA LYS A 77 8.04 -16.99 27.09
C LYS A 77 7.58 -16.03 25.99
N ILE A 78 7.09 -14.86 26.37
CA ILE A 78 6.90 -13.72 25.47
C ILE A 78 8.28 -13.12 25.15
N LEU A 79 8.64 -13.05 23.87
CA LEU A 79 9.88 -12.43 23.39
C LEU A 79 9.66 -10.96 23.01
N ASP A 80 9.55 -10.11 24.03
CA ASP A 80 9.52 -8.65 23.91
C ASP A 80 10.96 -8.08 23.73
N GLU A 81 11.54 -8.20 22.53
CA GLU A 81 12.83 -7.56 22.24
C GLU A 81 12.69 -6.04 22.02
N LYS A 82 12.67 -5.29 23.13
CA LYS A 82 12.76 -3.82 23.12
C LYS A 82 14.21 -3.36 23.03
N CYS A 83 14.60 -2.87 21.85
CA CYS A 83 15.71 -1.95 21.68
C CYS A 83 15.32 -0.83 20.68
N GLY A 84 15.73 0.42 20.86
CA GLY A 84 16.55 0.91 21.99
C GLY A 84 17.26 2.25 21.75
N LEU A 85 16.73 3.17 20.94
CA LEU A 85 17.42 4.42 20.57
C LEU A 85 16.60 5.67 20.92
N GLN A 86 16.82 6.20 22.13
CA GLN A 86 16.42 7.57 22.47
C GLN A 86 17.49 8.57 22.02
N GLY A 87 17.42 9.00 20.76
CA GLY A 87 18.25 10.10 20.23
C GLY A 87 17.62 11.46 20.51
N LYS A 88 18.14 12.21 21.50
CA LYS A 88 17.78 13.63 21.69
C LYS A 88 18.61 14.50 20.76
N SER A 89 17.95 15.28 19.89
CA SER A 89 18.57 16.41 19.20
C SER A 89 17.68 17.66 19.31
N GLN A 90 18.12 18.63 20.10
CA GLN A 90 17.72 20.03 19.90
C GLN A 90 18.70 20.63 18.90
N GLY A 91 18.19 21.37 17.91
CA GLY A 91 18.97 21.82 16.76
C GLY A 91 18.29 22.92 15.96
N SER A 92 17.92 24.01 16.64
CA SER A 92 17.50 25.25 15.99
C SER A 92 18.68 25.92 15.29
N TYR A 93 18.55 26.28 14.00
CA TYR A 93 19.01 27.56 13.42
C TYR A 93 18.75 27.58 11.90
N LEU A 94 17.87 28.48 11.45
CA LEU A 94 18.21 29.65 10.62
C LEU A 94 16.93 30.33 10.11
N ASP A 95 16.82 31.63 10.33
CA ASP A 95 15.85 32.49 9.63
C ASP A 95 16.30 32.73 8.18
N GLY A 96 15.33 32.88 7.27
CA GLY A 96 15.58 33.08 5.83
C GLY A 96 14.37 33.76 5.17
N ASN A 97 14.12 35.01 5.56
CA ASN A 97 12.95 35.77 5.11
C ASN A 97 13.25 36.58 3.84
N ASP A 98 12.82 36.06 2.69
CA ASP A 98 12.74 36.80 1.43
C ASP A 98 11.31 36.79 0.89
N ARG A 99 10.72 38.00 0.78
CA ARG A 99 9.43 38.24 0.12
C ARG A 99 9.68 39.03 -1.15
N SER A 100 9.57 38.39 -2.30
CA SER A 100 9.57 39.07 -3.60
C SER A 100 8.18 39.61 -3.93
N ASP A 101 8.07 40.93 -4.07
CA ASP A 101 6.83 41.59 -4.47
C ASP A 101 6.42 41.24 -5.91
N PHE A 102 5.13 40.95 -6.11
CA PHE A 102 4.49 40.92 -7.42
C PHE A 102 3.51 42.09 -7.56
N SER A 103 3.94 43.14 -8.25
CA SER A 103 3.13 44.32 -8.56
C SER A 103 2.29 44.11 -9.83
N PRO A 104 0.95 44.30 -9.80
CA PRO A 104 0.08 44.06 -10.95
C PRO A 104 -0.28 45.34 -11.71
N LEU A 105 0.06 45.41 -13.00
CA LEU A 105 -0.37 46.47 -13.94
C LEU A 105 -0.41 45.92 -15.39
N PRO A 106 -1.20 46.51 -16.31
CA PRO A 106 -2.48 47.21 -16.11
C PRO A 106 -3.59 46.69 -17.06
N HIS A 107 -4.77 47.30 -16.98
CA HIS A 107 -5.93 46.96 -17.83
C HIS A 107 -5.72 47.30 -19.31
N LEU A 108 -6.30 46.47 -20.19
CA LEU A 108 -6.82 46.91 -21.49
C LEU A 108 -8.29 46.54 -21.61
N SER A 109 -9.08 47.43 -22.21
CA SER A 109 -10.52 47.29 -22.38
C SER A 109 -10.90 47.58 -23.83
N SER A 110 -11.77 46.74 -24.39
CA SER A 110 -12.51 47.03 -25.62
C SER A 110 -14.01 46.92 -25.36
N LYS A 111 -14.75 47.93 -25.84
CA LYS A 111 -16.23 47.97 -25.88
C LYS A 111 -16.67 46.99 -26.98
N ALA A 112 -17.55 46.02 -26.73
CA ALA A 112 -18.99 46.15 -26.47
C ALA A 112 -19.81 46.49 -27.72
N GLU A 113 -20.52 45.48 -28.23
CA GLU A 113 -21.67 45.58 -29.14
C GLU A 113 -22.78 44.61 -28.66
N SER A 114 -24.01 44.84 -29.08
CA SER A 114 -25.23 44.13 -28.61
C SER A 114 -26.35 44.30 -29.66
N PRO A 115 -27.54 43.72 -29.46
CA PRO A 115 -27.81 42.28 -29.47
C PRO A 115 -28.85 41.90 -30.55
N GLN A 116 -29.01 40.61 -30.88
CA GLN A 116 -30.20 40.13 -31.60
C GLN A 116 -31.07 39.27 -30.68
N ALA A 117 -32.39 39.47 -30.79
CA ALA A 117 -33.36 38.97 -29.82
C ALA A 117 -33.95 37.61 -30.21
N GLN A 118 -34.21 36.77 -29.20
CA GLN A 118 -35.10 35.60 -29.31
C GLN A 118 -36.18 35.66 -28.22
N LYS A 119 -37.34 35.07 -28.51
CA LYS A 119 -38.56 35.20 -27.69
C LYS A 119 -38.45 34.41 -26.36
N PRO A 120 -39.07 34.89 -25.28
CA PRO A 120 -39.08 34.17 -24.00
C PRO A 120 -39.93 32.90 -24.08
N THR A 121 -39.34 31.77 -23.72
CA THR A 121 -40.05 30.52 -23.42
C THR A 121 -40.69 30.58 -22.01
N PRO A 122 -41.67 29.70 -21.69
CA PRO A 122 -42.39 29.77 -20.43
C PRO A 122 -41.49 29.57 -19.20
N LYS A 123 -41.72 30.36 -18.15
CA LYS A 123 -41.06 30.14 -16.86
C LYS A 123 -41.45 28.76 -16.30
N PRO A 124 -40.50 27.98 -15.74
CA PRO A 124 -40.87 26.85 -14.89
C PRO A 124 -41.71 27.36 -13.70
N SER A 125 -42.61 26.51 -13.21
CA SER A 125 -43.46 26.82 -12.07
C SER A 125 -42.62 27.16 -10.82
N LYS A 126 -43.18 28.01 -9.95
CA LYS A 126 -42.53 28.36 -8.69
C LYS A 126 -42.29 27.08 -7.87
N ALA A 127 -41.03 26.71 -7.66
CA ALA A 127 -40.69 25.75 -6.62
C ALA A 127 -41.17 26.31 -5.27
N GLU A 128 -41.82 25.47 -4.47
CA GLU A 128 -42.28 25.87 -3.14
C GLU A 128 -41.07 26.24 -2.27
N SER A 129 -41.18 27.33 -1.51
CA SER A 129 -40.11 27.80 -0.64
C SER A 129 -40.01 26.96 0.62
N SER A 130 -39.60 25.70 0.46
CA SER A 130 -39.21 24.84 1.58
C SER A 130 -38.12 25.53 2.40
N LYS A 131 -38.19 25.41 3.74
CA LYS A 131 -37.13 25.90 4.61
C LYS A 131 -35.79 25.31 4.15
N PRO A 132 -34.70 26.09 4.12
CA PRO A 132 -33.39 25.56 3.75
C PRO A 132 -33.06 24.37 4.65
N ARG A 133 -32.80 23.21 4.03
CA ARG A 133 -32.49 21.98 4.76
C ARG A 133 -31.24 22.19 5.60
N LYS A 134 -31.22 21.56 6.77
CA LYS A 134 -30.03 21.50 7.62
C LYS A 134 -28.92 20.79 6.85
N ALA A 135 -27.70 21.31 6.90
CA ALA A 135 -26.56 20.76 6.18
C ALA A 135 -25.58 20.09 7.15
N LEU A 136 -25.25 18.83 6.89
CA LEU A 136 -24.26 18.04 7.61
C LEU A 136 -22.95 18.04 6.81
N TYR A 137 -21.86 18.50 7.41
CA TYR A 137 -20.57 18.68 6.74
C TYR A 137 -19.66 17.49 7.04
N ILE A 138 -19.15 16.83 6.00
CA ILE A 138 -18.29 15.65 6.13
C ILE A 138 -16.95 15.86 5.40
N ASP A 139 -15.95 15.06 5.73
CA ASP A 139 -14.69 14.97 4.99
C ASP A 139 -14.77 13.91 3.87
N LYS A 140 -13.71 13.83 3.04
CA LYS A 140 -13.71 12.94 1.86
C LYS A 140 -13.66 11.47 2.23
N GLU A 141 -12.95 11.10 3.29
CA GLU A 141 -12.94 9.71 3.75
C GLU A 141 -14.33 9.30 4.23
N ALA A 142 -15.03 10.14 5.00
CA ALA A 142 -16.40 9.86 5.44
C ALA A 142 -17.37 9.74 4.26
N LEU A 143 -17.20 10.55 3.21
CA LEU A 143 -17.96 10.43 1.95
C LEU A 143 -17.68 9.09 1.24
N SER A 144 -16.41 8.69 1.15
CA SER A 144 -16.02 7.42 0.54
C SER A 144 -16.47 6.20 1.37
N SER A 145 -16.37 6.25 2.70
CA SER A 145 -16.91 5.21 3.60
C SER A 145 -18.43 5.04 3.45
N LEU A 146 -19.18 6.14 3.31
CA LEU A 146 -20.62 6.08 2.99
C LEU A 146 -20.84 5.43 1.61
N ALA A 147 -20.04 5.77 0.61
CA ALA A 147 -20.15 5.19 -0.73
C ALA A 147 -19.77 3.69 -0.75
N LEU A 148 -18.75 3.26 -0.01
CA LEU A 148 -18.36 1.85 0.14
C LEU A 148 -19.50 0.99 0.74
N VAL A 149 -20.23 1.52 1.72
CA VAL A 149 -21.42 0.83 2.28
C VAL A 149 -22.60 0.88 1.30
N GLN A 150 -22.90 2.04 0.71
CA GLN A 150 -23.98 2.20 -0.28
C GLN A 150 -23.83 1.24 -1.47
N GLU A 151 -22.60 1.06 -1.96
CA GLU A 151 -22.29 0.19 -3.10
C GLU A 151 -22.10 -1.29 -2.71
N GLY A 152 -22.40 -1.65 -1.46
CA GLY A 152 -22.38 -3.02 -0.93
C GLY A 152 -20.98 -3.58 -0.64
N LEU A 153 -19.92 -2.77 -0.78
CA LEU A 153 -18.53 -3.24 -0.70
C LEU A 153 -18.08 -3.60 0.72
N LEU A 154 -18.79 -3.14 1.75
CA LEU A 154 -18.56 -3.54 3.15
C LEU A 154 -19.62 -4.52 3.71
N ALA A 155 -20.46 -5.12 2.86
CA ALA A 155 -21.44 -6.13 3.27
C ALA A 155 -20.77 -7.24 4.13
N PRO A 156 -21.35 -7.63 5.28
CA PRO A 156 -22.75 -7.41 5.71
C PRO A 156 -23.07 -6.03 6.31
N ILE A 157 -22.10 -5.10 6.43
CA ILE A 157 -22.40 -3.71 6.76
C ILE A 157 -23.15 -3.07 5.58
N SER A 158 -24.44 -2.79 5.77
CA SER A 158 -25.36 -2.26 4.76
C SER A 158 -25.97 -0.89 5.13
N SER A 159 -25.80 -0.44 6.37
CA SER A 159 -26.40 0.78 6.91
C SER A 159 -25.49 1.42 7.96
N LEU A 160 -25.88 2.61 8.43
CA LEU A 160 -25.34 3.19 9.66
C LEU A 160 -25.83 2.42 10.89
N ALA A 161 -25.00 2.33 11.92
CA ALA A 161 -25.37 1.79 13.22
C ALA A 161 -26.11 2.83 14.07
N ASN A 162 -27.08 2.37 14.84
CA ASN A 162 -27.84 3.14 15.81
C ASN A 162 -27.37 2.82 17.24
N SER A 163 -27.93 3.48 18.25
CA SER A 163 -27.56 3.32 19.66
C SER A 163 -27.62 1.87 20.17
N LYS A 164 -28.45 1.02 19.55
CA LYS A 164 -28.61 -0.39 19.91
C LYS A 164 -27.59 -1.30 19.21
N THR A 165 -27.24 -1.00 17.95
CA THR A 165 -26.29 -1.83 17.18
C THR A 165 -24.83 -1.44 17.39
N LEU A 166 -24.55 -0.28 18.00
CA LEU A 166 -23.20 0.18 18.37
C LEU A 166 -22.43 -0.81 19.26
N HIS A 167 -23.13 -1.53 20.14
CA HIS A 167 -22.57 -2.42 21.17
C HIS A 167 -22.83 -3.91 20.87
N LEU A 168 -23.14 -4.28 19.64
CA LEU A 168 -23.21 -5.70 19.25
C LEU A 168 -21.79 -6.26 19.15
N ASP A 169 -21.50 -7.31 19.93
CA ASP A 169 -20.25 -8.06 19.83
C ASP A 169 -20.14 -8.74 18.47
N SER A 170 -19.37 -8.11 17.60
CA SER A 170 -19.11 -8.52 16.23
C SER A 170 -17.62 -8.32 15.94
N TYR A 171 -17.06 -9.21 15.13
CA TYR A 171 -15.71 -9.07 14.58
C TYR A 171 -15.59 -7.86 13.62
N LEU A 172 -16.73 -7.27 13.21
CA LEU A 172 -16.82 -6.03 12.44
C LEU A 172 -17.23 -4.86 13.33
N THR A 173 -16.36 -3.85 13.44
CA THR A 173 -16.65 -2.57 14.09
C THR A 173 -17.87 -1.91 13.40
N PRO A 174 -19.01 -1.69 14.11
CA PRO A 174 -20.22 -1.15 13.50
C PRO A 174 -19.97 0.21 12.84
N PHE A 175 -20.49 0.46 11.63
CA PHE A 175 -20.23 1.69 10.89
C PHE A 175 -21.07 2.86 11.40
N VAL A 176 -20.42 3.97 11.79
CA VAL A 176 -21.06 5.13 12.44
C VAL A 176 -20.61 6.42 11.77
N LEU A 177 -21.55 7.35 11.58
CA LEU A 177 -21.31 8.70 11.09
C LEU A 177 -21.46 9.71 12.24
N ASN A 178 -20.34 10.14 12.82
CA ASN A 178 -20.28 11.16 13.88
C ASN A 178 -19.30 12.28 13.51
N PRO A 179 -19.64 13.18 12.56
CA PRO A 179 -18.69 14.17 12.04
C PRO A 179 -18.44 15.30 13.04
N ALA A 180 -17.16 15.59 13.31
CA ALA A 180 -16.74 16.64 14.24
C ALA A 180 -17.15 18.06 13.85
N GLY A 181 -16.94 18.99 14.79
CA GLY A 181 -17.02 20.44 14.56
C GLY A 181 -18.29 21.10 15.08
N LYS A 182 -18.13 22.34 15.59
CA LYS A 182 -19.19 23.12 16.26
C LYS A 182 -20.44 23.35 15.40
N ARG A 183 -20.33 23.31 14.06
CA ARG A 183 -21.46 23.44 13.14
C ARG A 183 -22.30 22.16 13.06
N ASN A 184 -21.64 21.02 12.87
CA ASN A 184 -22.31 19.71 12.82
C ASN A 184 -22.98 19.40 14.15
N ARG A 185 -22.28 19.62 15.28
CA ARG A 185 -22.84 19.46 16.62
C ARG A 185 -24.14 20.27 16.80
N LYS A 186 -24.15 21.57 16.49
CA LYS A 186 -25.38 22.40 16.55
C LYS A 186 -26.50 21.94 15.62
N VAL A 187 -26.16 21.38 14.45
CA VAL A 187 -27.15 20.79 13.55
C VAL A 187 -27.76 19.56 14.21
N LEU A 188 -26.94 18.61 14.68
CA LEU A 188 -27.37 17.36 15.32
C LEU A 188 -28.16 17.61 16.62
N GLU A 189 -27.71 18.53 17.49
CA GLU A 189 -28.44 18.97 18.71
C GLU A 189 -29.84 19.53 18.41
N SER A 190 -30.07 20.06 17.20
CA SER A 190 -31.38 20.61 16.78
C SER A 190 -32.25 19.61 16.01
N THR A 191 -31.77 18.39 15.78
CA THR A 191 -32.31 17.44 14.79
C THR A 191 -33.25 16.42 15.39
N LYS A 192 -34.30 16.09 14.62
CA LYS A 192 -35.39 15.19 15.02
C LYS A 192 -35.46 13.98 14.09
N PRO A 193 -35.99 12.84 14.55
CA PRO A 193 -36.36 11.74 13.67
C PRO A 193 -37.23 12.22 12.51
N ASN A 194 -36.98 11.70 11.31
CA ASN A 194 -37.53 12.10 10.01
C ASN A 194 -37.10 13.47 9.46
N ASP A 195 -36.23 14.25 10.12
CA ASP A 195 -35.55 15.38 9.47
C ASP A 195 -34.72 14.86 8.28
N VAL A 196 -34.70 15.61 7.17
CA VAL A 196 -33.79 15.35 6.04
C VAL A 196 -32.66 16.36 6.06
N LEU A 197 -31.45 15.87 6.33
CA LEU A 197 -30.20 16.61 6.26
C LEU A 197 -29.64 16.52 4.84
N ASP A 198 -29.10 17.61 4.31
CA ASP A 198 -28.31 17.60 3.09
C ASP A 198 -26.82 17.33 3.45
N ILE A 199 -26.20 16.36 2.79
CA ILE A 199 -24.78 16.01 3.02
C ILE A 199 -23.91 16.94 2.16
N VAL A 200 -22.90 17.56 2.77
CA VAL A 200 -22.06 18.58 2.13
C VAL A 200 -20.56 18.26 2.31
N PHE A 201 -19.85 18.21 1.19
CA PHE A 201 -18.40 18.08 1.08
C PHE A 201 -17.87 19.23 0.21
N GLU A 202 -16.73 19.85 0.56
CA GLU A 202 -16.14 20.99 -0.17
C GLU A 202 -17.13 22.11 -0.57
N ARG A 203 -18.10 22.41 0.31
CA ARG A 203 -19.22 23.36 0.10
C ARG A 203 -20.23 22.94 -0.98
N ARG A 204 -20.07 21.80 -1.64
CA ARG A 204 -21.01 21.20 -2.59
C ARG A 204 -21.93 20.22 -1.87
N LYS A 205 -23.21 20.17 -2.27
CA LYS A 205 -24.11 19.09 -1.83
C LYS A 205 -23.71 17.80 -2.56
N VAL A 206 -23.46 16.75 -1.81
CA VAL A 206 -23.04 15.43 -2.31
C VAL A 206 -23.98 14.30 -1.88
N GLY A 207 -25.14 14.63 -1.28
CA GLY A 207 -26.09 13.62 -0.83
C GLY A 207 -27.20 14.14 0.08
N TYR A 208 -27.91 13.21 0.71
CA TYR A 208 -28.85 13.47 1.81
C TYR A 208 -28.81 12.34 2.85
N LEU A 209 -29.28 12.62 4.07
CA LEU A 209 -29.55 11.65 5.12
C LEU A 209 -30.93 11.96 5.73
N ARG A 210 -31.84 10.98 5.71
CA ARG A 210 -33.11 10.99 6.45
C ARG A 210 -32.87 10.38 7.81
N VAL A 211 -33.00 11.18 8.86
CA VAL A 211 -32.57 10.82 10.22
C VAL A 211 -33.55 9.82 10.85
N GLU A 212 -33.02 8.70 11.35
CA GLU A 212 -33.69 7.81 12.29
C GLU A 212 -33.43 8.26 13.73
N GLU A 213 -32.14 8.40 14.08
CA GLU A 213 -31.68 8.69 15.44
C GLU A 213 -30.46 9.63 15.43
N VAL A 214 -30.35 10.47 16.47
CA VAL A 214 -29.12 11.18 16.85
C VAL A 214 -28.82 10.78 18.29
N PHE A 215 -27.61 10.28 18.56
CA PHE A 215 -27.23 9.73 19.86
C PHE A 215 -25.81 10.17 20.28
N PRO A 216 -25.52 10.29 21.60
CA PRO A 216 -24.18 10.60 22.08
C PRO A 216 -23.22 9.42 21.86
N ILE A 217 -21.96 9.73 21.56
CA ILE A 217 -20.91 8.73 21.38
C ILE A 217 -19.61 9.19 22.04
N ASP A 218 -18.98 8.31 22.84
CA ASP A 218 -17.62 8.57 23.31
C ASP A 218 -16.64 8.38 22.16
N ARG A 219 -16.18 9.49 21.61
CA ARG A 219 -15.14 9.53 20.57
C ARG A 219 -13.80 8.97 21.01
N HIS A 220 -13.48 8.90 22.31
CA HIS A 220 -12.25 8.28 22.82
C HIS A 220 -12.35 6.75 22.70
N ALA A 221 -13.33 6.12 23.36
CA ALA A 221 -13.61 4.69 23.21
C ALA A 221 -13.81 4.29 21.75
N ARG A 222 -14.49 5.12 20.95
CA ARG A 222 -14.69 4.86 19.51
C ARG A 222 -13.40 4.95 18.69
N THR A 223 -12.44 5.82 19.03
CA THR A 223 -11.13 5.84 18.35
C THR A 223 -10.33 4.59 18.69
N ILE A 224 -10.37 4.12 19.94
CA ILE A 224 -9.79 2.82 20.33
C ILE A 224 -10.45 1.68 19.53
N GLN A 225 -11.79 1.63 19.45
CA GLN A 225 -12.54 0.59 18.71
C GLN A 225 -12.23 0.57 17.21
N LEU A 226 -11.89 1.72 16.61
CA LEU A 226 -11.52 1.82 15.19
C LEU A 226 -10.05 1.46 14.93
N THR A 227 -9.14 1.75 15.87
CA THR A 227 -7.69 1.75 15.58
C THR A 227 -6.89 0.69 16.35
N GLY A 228 -7.40 0.21 17.49
CA GLY A 228 -6.63 -0.54 18.49
C GLY A 228 -5.62 0.31 19.27
N LEU A 229 -5.45 1.60 18.93
CA LEU A 229 -4.45 2.49 19.52
C LEU A 229 -5.01 3.22 20.75
N GLN A 230 -4.10 3.58 21.66
CA GLN A 230 -4.38 4.36 22.87
C GLN A 230 -3.84 5.80 22.80
N GLY A 231 -3.27 6.21 21.66
CA GLY A 231 -2.66 7.53 21.46
C GLY A 231 -1.66 7.55 20.30
N GLY A 232 -1.08 8.72 20.04
CA GLY A 232 -0.12 8.95 18.95
C GLY A 232 -0.77 9.47 17.67
N ALA A 233 0.06 9.88 16.69
CA ALA A 233 -0.38 10.72 15.57
C ALA A 233 -1.59 10.17 14.76
N GLU A 234 -1.69 8.86 14.55
CA GLU A 234 -2.83 8.26 13.82
C GLU A 234 -4.11 8.21 14.68
N PHE A 235 -3.97 7.99 16.00
CA PHE A 235 -5.07 8.12 16.95
C PHE A 235 -5.57 9.56 16.97
N ASP A 236 -4.67 10.54 17.10
CA ASP A 236 -5.00 11.97 17.13
C ASP A 236 -5.68 12.41 15.81
N ARG A 237 -5.18 11.92 14.66
CA ARG A 237 -5.77 12.14 13.32
C ARG A 237 -7.23 11.72 13.29
N ILE A 238 -7.55 10.51 13.76
CA ILE A 238 -8.93 9.98 13.73
C ILE A 238 -9.78 10.63 14.83
N TYR A 239 -9.29 10.73 16.07
CA TYR A 239 -9.98 11.36 17.21
C TYR A 239 -10.39 12.81 16.92
N SER A 240 -9.57 13.58 16.21
CA SER A 240 -9.87 14.98 15.83
C SER A 240 -11.07 15.11 14.89
N ARG A 241 -11.38 14.07 14.11
CA ARG A 241 -12.45 14.02 13.10
C ARG A 241 -13.77 13.45 13.65
N LEU A 242 -13.71 12.74 14.78
CA LEU A 242 -14.87 12.23 15.49
C LEU A 242 -15.52 13.31 16.38
N GLY A 243 -16.83 13.49 16.20
CA GLY A 243 -17.70 14.33 17.02
C GLY A 243 -18.41 13.55 18.12
N ASP A 244 -18.89 14.30 19.13
CA ASP A 244 -19.54 13.77 20.35
C ASP A 244 -20.97 13.23 20.10
N LEU A 245 -21.53 13.45 18.91
CA LEU A 245 -22.85 13.01 18.49
C LEU A 245 -22.75 12.24 17.17
N ALA A 246 -23.36 11.05 17.15
CA ALA A 246 -23.58 10.24 15.97
C ALA A 246 -24.97 10.49 15.37
N VAL A 247 -25.12 10.19 14.08
CA VAL A 247 -26.41 10.18 13.39
C VAL A 247 -26.58 8.87 12.61
N CYS A 248 -27.77 8.26 12.74
CA CYS A 248 -28.19 7.09 11.99
C CYS A 248 -29.39 7.43 11.10
N GLY A 249 -29.53 6.73 9.97
CA GLY A 249 -30.68 6.83 9.08
C GLY A 249 -30.40 6.36 7.66
N GLU A 250 -31.43 6.38 6.82
CA GLU A 250 -31.35 6.20 5.38
C GLU A 250 -30.53 7.35 4.76
N TYR A 251 -29.55 7.05 3.92
CA TYR A 251 -28.76 8.06 3.22
C TYR A 251 -28.53 7.70 1.76
N GLN A 252 -28.21 8.70 0.96
CA GLN A 252 -27.68 8.53 -0.38
C GLN A 252 -26.54 9.52 -0.60
N VAL A 253 -25.42 9.06 -1.17
CA VAL A 253 -24.26 9.87 -1.55
C VAL A 253 -23.92 9.71 -3.03
N ASP A 254 -23.45 10.81 -3.61
CA ASP A 254 -22.91 10.92 -4.96
C ASP A 254 -21.39 10.76 -4.92
N PHE A 255 -20.91 9.65 -5.46
CA PHE A 255 -19.49 9.26 -5.50
C PHE A 255 -19.28 8.25 -6.66
N PRO A 256 -19.12 8.74 -7.90
CA PRO A 256 -19.19 7.89 -9.09
C PRO A 256 -18.01 6.92 -9.23
N ASP A 257 -16.83 7.27 -8.71
CA ASP A 257 -15.56 6.53 -8.82
C ASP A 257 -15.71 5.01 -8.56
N ILE A 258 -16.52 4.63 -7.55
CA ILE A 258 -16.76 3.23 -7.18
C ILE A 258 -17.66 2.53 -8.21
N LYS A 259 -18.68 3.20 -8.76
CA LYS A 259 -19.56 2.63 -9.79
C LYS A 259 -18.81 2.44 -11.10
N GLU A 260 -17.97 3.40 -11.45
CA GLU A 260 -17.09 3.33 -12.62
C GLU A 260 -16.05 2.22 -12.48
N ALA A 261 -15.48 2.02 -11.28
CA ALA A 261 -14.58 0.90 -10.99
C ALA A 261 -15.30 -0.46 -11.08
N LYS A 262 -16.51 -0.59 -10.52
CA LYS A 262 -17.34 -1.80 -10.61
C LYS A 262 -17.73 -2.12 -12.06
N ALA A 263 -18.10 -1.11 -12.85
CA ALA A 263 -18.42 -1.27 -14.28
C ALA A 263 -17.20 -1.73 -15.08
N ARG A 264 -16.06 -1.04 -14.96
CA ARG A 264 -14.79 -1.43 -15.62
C ARG A 264 -14.36 -2.85 -15.25
N LEU A 265 -14.49 -3.25 -13.98
CA LEU A 265 -14.19 -4.61 -13.56
C LEU A 265 -15.14 -5.63 -14.22
N GLN A 266 -16.45 -5.34 -14.28
CA GLN A 266 -17.42 -6.22 -14.91
C GLN A 266 -17.16 -6.39 -16.42
N GLU A 267 -16.75 -5.32 -17.12
CA GLU A 267 -16.31 -5.39 -18.52
C GLU A 267 -15.11 -6.32 -18.71
N GLN A 268 -14.08 -6.21 -17.85
CA GLN A 268 -12.90 -7.09 -17.89
C GLN A 268 -13.25 -8.55 -17.57
N ILE A 269 -14.07 -8.80 -16.54
CA ILE A 269 -14.57 -10.15 -16.21
C ILE A 269 -15.29 -10.77 -17.40
N THR A 270 -16.17 -10.00 -18.07
CA THR A 270 -16.93 -10.47 -19.23
C THR A 270 -16.03 -10.70 -20.44
N ALA A 271 -15.09 -9.80 -20.74
CA ALA A 271 -14.18 -9.93 -21.87
C ALA A 271 -13.24 -11.14 -21.75
N HIS A 272 -12.77 -11.44 -20.54
CA HIS A 272 -11.89 -12.59 -20.26
C HIS A 272 -12.64 -13.88 -19.87
N ASN A 273 -13.98 -13.84 -19.77
CA ASN A 273 -14.82 -14.95 -19.25
C ASN A 273 -14.32 -15.46 -17.89
N ALA A 274 -13.86 -14.54 -17.03
CA ALA A 274 -13.08 -14.83 -15.84
C ALA A 274 -13.91 -15.50 -14.73
N LYS A 275 -13.36 -16.56 -14.13
CA LYS A 275 -13.95 -17.33 -13.02
C LYS A 275 -13.03 -17.35 -11.80
N HIS A 276 -11.72 -17.44 -12.04
CA HIS A 276 -10.69 -17.33 -11.02
C HIS A 276 -10.21 -15.89 -11.00
N ILE A 277 -10.74 -15.11 -10.06
CA ILE A 277 -10.48 -13.68 -9.91
C ILE A 277 -9.79 -13.49 -8.56
N THR A 278 -8.54 -13.04 -8.56
CA THR A 278 -7.75 -12.82 -7.34
C THR A 278 -7.64 -11.34 -7.00
N GLY A 279 -8.09 -10.96 -5.80
CA GLY A 279 -7.83 -9.64 -5.23
C GLY A 279 -6.44 -9.56 -4.57
N LEU A 280 -5.74 -8.45 -4.80
CA LEU A 280 -4.51 -8.02 -4.14
C LEU A 280 -4.66 -6.56 -3.69
N VAL A 281 -4.09 -6.20 -2.54
CA VAL A 281 -3.97 -4.80 -2.10
C VAL A 281 -2.52 -4.34 -2.22
N LEU A 282 -2.31 -3.09 -2.65
CA LEU A 282 -1.03 -2.39 -2.55
C LEU A 282 -1.20 -1.10 -1.73
N ASP A 283 -0.51 -1.05 -0.59
CA ASP A 283 -0.48 0.06 0.37
C ASP A 283 0.83 0.89 0.30
N GLY A 284 1.94 0.25 -0.06
CA GLY A 284 3.27 0.87 -0.11
C GLY A 284 3.43 1.99 -1.16
N GLN A 285 4.03 3.11 -0.76
CA GLN A 285 4.34 4.29 -1.59
C GLN A 285 5.18 4.01 -2.85
N ILE A 286 5.86 2.85 -2.93
CA ILE A 286 6.80 2.50 -4.00
C ILE A 286 6.47 1.13 -4.58
N PHE A 287 6.40 1.05 -5.92
CA PHE A 287 6.31 -0.24 -6.60
C PHE A 287 7.71 -0.85 -6.78
N HIS A 288 7.98 -1.95 -6.07
CA HIS A 288 9.26 -2.66 -6.08
C HIS A 288 9.08 -4.15 -6.46
N LYS A 289 10.17 -4.86 -6.80
CA LYS A 289 10.09 -6.20 -7.42
C LYS A 289 9.37 -7.27 -6.59
N ALA A 290 9.28 -7.15 -5.26
CA ALA A 290 8.44 -8.05 -4.46
C ALA A 290 6.92 -7.92 -4.77
N HIS A 291 6.43 -6.72 -5.10
CA HIS A 291 5.05 -6.52 -5.57
C HIS A 291 4.86 -7.12 -6.96
N GLU A 292 5.84 -6.96 -7.84
CA GLU A 292 5.86 -7.59 -9.16
C GLU A 292 5.78 -9.12 -9.07
N ALA A 293 6.54 -9.73 -8.16
CA ALA A 293 6.51 -11.18 -7.92
C ALA A 293 5.15 -11.65 -7.36
N LEU A 294 4.59 -10.96 -6.38
CA LEU A 294 3.28 -11.30 -5.82
C LEU A 294 2.14 -11.20 -6.86
N ILE A 295 2.21 -10.22 -7.77
CA ILE A 295 1.26 -10.10 -8.89
C ILE A 295 1.49 -11.21 -9.93
N ARG A 296 2.74 -11.62 -10.21
CA ARG A 296 3.04 -12.78 -11.07
C ARG A 296 2.48 -14.09 -10.49
N ASP A 297 2.59 -14.29 -9.17
CA ASP A 297 1.97 -15.44 -8.50
C ASP A 297 0.45 -15.45 -8.72
N ALA A 298 -0.23 -14.33 -8.44
CA ALA A 298 -1.67 -14.20 -8.66
C ALA A 298 -2.06 -14.47 -10.14
N LEU A 299 -1.34 -13.89 -11.09
CA LEU A 299 -1.52 -14.10 -12.54
C LEU A 299 -1.28 -15.54 -13.01
N SER A 300 -0.57 -16.36 -12.23
CA SER A 300 -0.31 -17.79 -12.52
C SER A 300 -1.49 -18.69 -12.13
N MET A 301 -2.36 -18.23 -11.22
CA MET A 301 -3.46 -18.99 -10.63
C MET A 301 -4.84 -18.34 -10.82
N SER A 302 -4.97 -17.41 -11.77
CA SER A 302 -6.20 -16.65 -12.00
C SER A 302 -6.35 -16.18 -13.44
N ASP A 303 -7.60 -16.09 -13.90
CA ASP A 303 -7.99 -15.53 -15.19
C ASP A 303 -7.80 -14.01 -15.19
N LEU A 304 -8.09 -13.37 -14.05
CA LEU A 304 -7.99 -11.92 -13.83
C LEU A 304 -7.46 -11.63 -12.42
N VAL A 305 -6.60 -10.61 -12.29
CA VAL A 305 -6.15 -10.06 -11.01
C VAL A 305 -6.77 -8.68 -10.80
N VAL A 306 -7.36 -8.45 -9.62
CA VAL A 306 -7.90 -7.15 -9.21
C VAL A 306 -6.91 -6.51 -8.25
N LEU A 307 -6.33 -5.38 -8.66
CA LEU A 307 -5.27 -4.69 -7.92
C LEU A 307 -5.85 -3.46 -7.24
N PHE A 308 -6.21 -3.61 -5.96
CA PHE A 308 -6.69 -2.52 -5.11
C PHE A 308 -5.51 -1.65 -4.69
N LEU A 309 -5.32 -0.53 -5.40
CA LEU A 309 -4.29 0.45 -5.11
C LEU A 309 -4.83 1.42 -4.06
N LEU A 310 -4.27 1.40 -2.84
CA LEU A 310 -4.73 2.26 -1.78
C LEU A 310 -4.43 3.73 -2.09
N LYS A 311 -5.41 4.59 -1.81
CA LYS A 311 -5.35 6.03 -1.96
C LYS A 311 -5.27 6.68 -0.57
N PRO A 312 -4.07 6.95 -0.04
CA PRO A 312 -3.88 7.43 1.33
C PRO A 312 -4.36 8.88 1.50
N TYR A 313 -5.02 9.12 2.63
CA TYR A 313 -5.40 10.46 3.11
C TYR A 313 -4.37 11.07 4.07
N ARG A 314 -3.18 10.45 4.14
CA ARG A 314 -2.01 10.92 4.89
C ARG A 314 -1.03 11.60 3.94
N HIS A 315 -0.18 12.50 4.45
CA HIS A 315 0.83 13.18 3.64
C HIS A 315 1.96 12.21 3.24
N THR A 316 1.91 11.68 2.03
CA THR A 316 2.98 10.86 1.42
C THR A 316 3.96 11.72 0.62
N ILE A 317 5.20 11.23 0.44
CA ILE A 317 6.19 11.87 -0.46
C ILE A 317 5.87 11.53 -1.92
N ILE A 318 5.41 10.30 -2.18
CA ILE A 318 4.92 9.88 -3.48
C ILE A 318 3.39 9.89 -3.42
N HIS A 319 2.75 10.76 -4.19
CA HIS A 319 1.30 10.85 -4.25
C HIS A 319 0.69 9.69 -5.06
N TYR A 320 -0.57 9.38 -4.78
CA TYR A 320 -1.33 8.29 -5.40
C TYR A 320 -1.24 8.27 -6.94
N ASP A 321 -1.30 9.42 -7.60
CA ASP A 321 -1.30 9.47 -9.06
C ASP A 321 0.07 9.06 -9.65
N MET A 322 1.18 9.40 -8.98
CA MET A 322 2.53 8.94 -9.36
C MET A 322 2.76 7.46 -9.01
N GLN A 323 2.25 7.00 -7.87
CA GLN A 323 2.24 5.58 -7.49
C GLN A 323 1.48 4.75 -8.55
N LYS A 324 0.31 5.24 -9.00
CA LYS A 324 -0.50 4.68 -10.08
C LYS A 324 0.25 4.67 -11.41
N GLU A 325 0.89 5.78 -11.81
CA GLU A 325 1.72 5.81 -13.02
C GLU A 325 2.86 4.78 -12.98
N CYS A 326 3.49 4.57 -11.83
CA CYS A 326 4.54 3.57 -11.64
C CYS A 326 3.99 2.13 -11.74
N VAL A 327 2.81 1.87 -11.19
CA VAL A 327 2.10 0.58 -11.32
C VAL A 327 1.70 0.33 -12.78
N GLU A 328 1.16 1.33 -13.49
CA GLU A 328 0.74 1.23 -14.89
C GLU A 328 1.93 1.14 -15.86
N LEU A 329 3.09 1.69 -15.50
CA LEU A 329 4.36 1.44 -16.19
C LEU A 329 4.80 -0.02 -15.98
N ALA A 330 4.83 -0.49 -14.73
CA ALA A 330 5.22 -1.86 -14.39
C ALA A 330 4.31 -2.91 -15.06
N MET A 331 3.00 -2.65 -15.10
CA MET A 331 2.01 -3.48 -15.78
C MET A 331 2.31 -3.61 -17.27
N ARG A 332 2.64 -2.50 -17.93
CA ARG A 332 2.87 -2.39 -19.38
C ARG A 332 4.22 -2.96 -19.82
N GLU A 333 5.27 -2.78 -19.03
CA GLU A 333 6.64 -3.21 -19.37
C GLU A 333 6.95 -4.65 -18.94
N TYR A 334 6.34 -5.15 -17.85
CA TYR A 334 6.79 -6.40 -17.21
C TYR A 334 5.68 -7.42 -16.93
N LEU A 335 4.40 -7.07 -16.93
CA LEU A 335 3.30 -7.97 -16.54
C LEU A 335 2.31 -8.19 -17.69
N MET A 336 1.34 -9.08 -17.47
CA MET A 336 0.19 -9.27 -18.36
C MET A 336 -0.87 -8.22 -18.01
N SER A 337 -0.74 -7.01 -18.55
CA SER A 337 -1.63 -5.87 -18.24
C SER A 337 -3.09 -6.09 -18.63
N ASP A 338 -3.35 -6.94 -19.61
CA ASP A 338 -4.68 -7.40 -20.03
C ASP A 338 -5.40 -8.20 -18.92
N ARG A 339 -4.66 -8.91 -18.07
CA ARG A 339 -5.21 -9.69 -16.96
C ARG A 339 -5.10 -8.99 -15.60
N ILE A 340 -4.93 -7.67 -15.57
CA ILE A 340 -4.88 -6.86 -14.33
C ILE A 340 -5.87 -5.69 -14.40
N CYS A 341 -6.92 -5.74 -13.58
CA CYS A 341 -7.83 -4.61 -13.37
C CYS A 341 -7.43 -3.81 -12.12
N THR A 342 -6.80 -2.65 -12.30
CA THR A 342 -6.47 -1.74 -11.19
C THR A 342 -7.70 -0.96 -10.72
N ILE A 343 -7.93 -0.93 -9.41
CA ILE A 343 -9.05 -0.25 -8.76
C ILE A 343 -8.51 0.72 -7.69
N PRO A 344 -8.87 2.01 -7.72
CA PRO A 344 -8.61 2.91 -6.60
C PRO A 344 -9.43 2.47 -5.39
N LEU A 345 -8.79 2.32 -4.23
CA LEU A 345 -9.47 2.09 -2.96
C LEU A 345 -9.05 3.17 -1.96
N ASP A 346 -9.99 4.00 -1.51
CA ASP A 346 -9.72 5.04 -0.53
C ASP A 346 -9.33 4.43 0.84
N ASP A 347 -8.13 4.74 1.31
CA ASP A 347 -7.64 4.36 2.64
C ASP A 347 -8.24 5.28 3.70
N THR A 348 -9.51 5.03 3.97
CA THR A 348 -10.30 5.70 5.02
C THR A 348 -9.95 5.17 6.41
N TYR A 349 -10.32 5.94 7.44
CA TYR A 349 -10.26 5.56 8.86
C TYR A 349 -10.88 4.20 9.23
N LEU A 350 -11.69 3.59 8.35
CA LEU A 350 -12.19 2.21 8.54
C LEU A 350 -11.09 1.16 8.31
N PHE A 351 -10.16 1.40 7.38
CA PHE A 351 -9.01 0.52 7.09
C PHE A 351 -7.80 0.78 8.00
N THR A 352 -8.02 1.46 9.13
CA THR A 352 -7.01 1.64 10.17
C THR A 352 -7.15 0.55 11.24
N GLY A 353 -6.06 0.24 11.96
CA GLY A 353 -6.10 -0.74 13.05
C GLY A 353 -6.10 -2.20 12.61
N THR A 354 -6.50 -3.09 13.52
CA THR A 354 -6.31 -4.55 13.41
C THR A 354 -7.16 -5.24 12.36
N ASN A 355 -8.27 -4.62 11.95
CA ASN A 355 -9.28 -5.25 11.10
C ASN A 355 -9.18 -4.78 9.64
N ASN A 356 -8.11 -4.05 9.29
CA ASN A 356 -7.85 -3.54 7.95
C ASN A 356 -7.81 -4.65 6.88
N VAL A 357 -7.06 -5.72 7.11
CA VAL A 357 -6.93 -6.85 6.15
C VAL A 357 -8.25 -7.61 5.97
N LEU A 358 -9.03 -7.74 7.04
CA LEU A 358 -10.37 -8.33 7.04
C LEU A 358 -11.33 -7.51 6.15
N LEU A 359 -11.35 -6.18 6.32
CA LEU A 359 -12.15 -5.28 5.48
C LEU A 359 -11.68 -5.30 4.01
N HIS A 360 -10.37 -5.39 3.76
CA HIS A 360 -9.85 -5.56 2.40
C HIS A 360 -10.35 -6.87 1.74
N ALA A 361 -10.36 -7.99 2.46
CA ALA A 361 -10.89 -9.26 1.97
C ALA A 361 -12.40 -9.19 1.67
N MET A 362 -13.17 -8.49 2.51
CA MET A 362 -14.59 -8.22 2.27
C MET A 362 -14.80 -7.35 1.03
N VAL A 363 -14.03 -6.26 0.87
CA VAL A 363 -14.08 -5.41 -0.33
C VAL A 363 -13.76 -6.24 -1.57
N ALA A 364 -12.71 -7.06 -1.55
CA ALA A 364 -12.35 -7.95 -2.65
C ALA A 364 -13.50 -8.91 -3.02
N ARG A 365 -14.09 -9.60 -2.04
CA ARG A 365 -15.26 -10.48 -2.24
C ARG A 365 -16.45 -9.74 -2.82
N ASN A 366 -16.77 -8.56 -2.29
CA ASN A 366 -17.93 -7.77 -2.67
C ASN A 366 -17.73 -7.05 -4.03
N TYR A 367 -16.49 -6.94 -4.53
CA TYR A 367 -16.15 -6.65 -5.93
C TYR A 367 -16.22 -7.87 -6.86
N GLY A 368 -16.45 -9.09 -6.34
CA GLY A 368 -16.54 -10.33 -7.12
C GLY A 368 -15.25 -11.15 -7.21
N CYS A 369 -14.23 -10.85 -6.40
CA CYS A 369 -13.04 -11.70 -6.33
C CYS A 369 -13.39 -13.06 -5.70
N THR A 370 -12.98 -14.16 -6.34
CA THR A 370 -13.14 -15.52 -5.78
C THR A 370 -12.01 -15.89 -4.84
N HIS A 371 -10.86 -15.25 -4.99
CA HIS A 371 -9.67 -15.43 -4.17
C HIS A 371 -9.14 -14.08 -3.65
N PHE A 372 -8.50 -14.09 -2.48
CA PHE A 372 -7.78 -12.95 -1.92
C PHE A 372 -6.41 -13.39 -1.44
N ILE A 373 -5.37 -12.67 -1.86
CA ILE A 373 -3.98 -12.97 -1.48
C ILE A 373 -3.44 -11.84 -0.61
N VAL A 374 -2.82 -12.24 0.51
CA VAL A 374 -2.16 -11.34 1.46
C VAL A 374 -0.73 -11.84 1.70
N SER A 375 0.20 -10.94 2.02
CA SER A 375 1.59 -11.33 2.33
C SER A 375 1.83 -11.45 3.84
N ASP A 376 2.74 -12.32 4.26
CA ASP A 376 3.04 -12.58 5.68
C ASP A 376 3.62 -11.35 6.43
N ASN A 377 4.02 -10.31 5.70
CA ASN A 377 4.48 -9.03 6.23
C ASN A 377 3.41 -7.91 6.21
N THR A 378 2.17 -8.20 5.82
CA THR A 378 1.09 -7.19 5.81
C THR A 378 0.81 -6.67 7.23
N PRO A 379 0.83 -5.35 7.47
CA PRO A 379 0.61 -4.79 8.81
C PRO A 379 -0.70 -5.25 9.45
N ASN A 380 -0.60 -5.59 10.74
CA ASN A 380 -1.68 -6.09 11.59
C ASN A 380 -2.29 -7.46 11.22
N LEU A 381 -1.72 -8.19 10.24
CA LEU A 381 -2.11 -9.57 9.96
C LEU A 381 -1.70 -10.50 11.11
N SER A 382 -2.64 -10.86 11.99
CA SER A 382 -2.42 -11.90 12.99
C SER A 382 -2.51 -13.30 12.37
N VAL A 383 -1.48 -14.10 12.61
CA VAL A 383 -1.37 -15.51 12.18
C VAL A 383 -0.94 -16.39 13.34
N PHE A 384 -1.46 -17.61 13.38
CA PHE A 384 -1.03 -18.65 14.32
C PHE A 384 -1.08 -20.04 13.67
N TYR A 385 -0.33 -20.98 14.22
CA TYR A 385 -0.32 -22.37 13.75
C TYR A 385 -0.91 -23.29 14.81
N GLU A 386 -1.93 -24.08 14.45
CA GLU A 386 -2.36 -25.24 15.23
C GLU A 386 -2.23 -26.50 14.36
N ARG A 387 -1.58 -27.54 14.90
CA ARG A 387 -1.43 -28.87 14.25
C ARG A 387 -0.91 -28.81 12.80
N ASN A 388 0.00 -27.87 12.52
CA ASN A 388 0.56 -27.57 11.20
C ASN A 388 -0.43 -26.96 10.17
N THR A 389 -1.65 -26.60 10.59
CA THR A 389 -2.55 -25.72 9.85
C THR A 389 -2.25 -24.26 10.23
N LEU A 390 -2.20 -23.37 9.23
CA LEU A 390 -2.11 -21.92 9.41
C LEU A 390 -3.53 -21.35 9.57
N TYR A 391 -3.74 -20.58 10.64
CA TYR A 391 -4.98 -19.87 10.94
C TYR A 391 -4.73 -18.36 11.04
N SER A 392 -5.77 -17.56 10.76
CA SER A 392 -5.67 -16.11 10.69
C SER A 392 -7.00 -15.38 10.93
N VAL A 393 -6.95 -14.06 11.10
CA VAL A 393 -8.16 -13.21 11.13
C VAL A 393 -9.01 -13.28 9.85
N LEU A 394 -8.43 -13.71 8.72
CA LEU A 394 -9.12 -13.82 7.44
C LEU A 394 -10.10 -14.99 7.38
N ASP A 395 -9.91 -16.02 8.20
CA ASP A 395 -10.69 -17.27 8.18
C ASP A 395 -12.17 -17.04 8.55
N VAL A 396 -12.48 -15.86 9.11
CA VAL A 396 -13.84 -15.39 9.43
C VAL A 396 -14.60 -14.88 8.18
N VAL A 397 -13.90 -14.54 7.09
CA VAL A 397 -14.51 -13.96 5.88
C VAL A 397 -15.07 -15.04 4.96
N SER A 398 -16.31 -15.44 5.21
CA SER A 398 -17.02 -16.38 4.35
C SER A 398 -17.26 -15.82 2.93
N GLY A 399 -17.30 -16.73 1.94
CA GLY A 399 -17.62 -16.42 0.55
C GLY A 399 -16.43 -16.01 -0.34
N ILE A 400 -15.19 -16.04 0.16
CA ILE A 400 -13.96 -15.84 -0.62
C ILE A 400 -12.87 -16.82 -0.15
N SER A 401 -12.00 -17.24 -1.05
CA SER A 401 -10.84 -18.10 -0.75
C SER A 401 -9.62 -17.25 -0.37
N THR A 402 -9.24 -17.24 0.90
CA THR A 402 -8.11 -16.44 1.41
C THR A 402 -6.83 -17.25 1.47
N SER A 403 -5.70 -16.69 1.00
CA SER A 403 -4.39 -17.33 1.20
C SER A 403 -3.30 -16.32 1.58
N ILE A 404 -2.44 -16.74 2.51
CA ILE A 404 -1.30 -15.97 2.99
C ILE A 404 -0.04 -16.50 2.32
N LYS A 405 0.71 -15.62 1.67
CA LYS A 405 1.97 -15.93 0.97
C LYS A 405 3.15 -15.39 1.75
N GLY A 406 4.23 -16.15 1.86
CA GLY A 406 5.48 -15.64 2.44
C GLY A 406 5.99 -14.43 1.65
N GLY A 407 6.58 -13.47 2.34
CA GLY A 407 7.16 -12.28 1.73
C GLY A 407 8.31 -12.62 0.79
N TYR A 408 8.41 -11.86 -0.29
CA TYR A 408 9.49 -11.98 -1.26
C TYR A 408 10.76 -11.24 -0.80
N VAL A 409 11.92 -11.88 -1.01
CA VAL A 409 13.25 -11.37 -0.66
C VAL A 409 14.25 -11.72 -1.75
N TYR A 410 15.29 -10.91 -1.93
CA TYR A 410 16.40 -11.30 -2.80
C TYR A 410 17.42 -12.07 -1.96
N CYS A 411 17.76 -13.28 -2.39
CA CYS A 411 18.78 -14.10 -1.74
C CYS A 411 20.13 -13.98 -2.46
N ASP A 412 21.18 -13.66 -1.72
CA ASP A 412 22.55 -13.54 -2.24
C ASP A 412 23.17 -14.90 -2.61
N VAL A 413 22.86 -15.99 -1.89
CA VAL A 413 23.30 -17.35 -2.24
C VAL A 413 22.55 -17.89 -3.46
N CYS A 414 21.24 -17.63 -3.58
CA CYS A 414 20.48 -18.01 -4.77
C CYS A 414 20.67 -17.04 -5.95
N GLN A 415 21.28 -15.87 -5.72
CA GLN A 415 21.43 -14.76 -6.68
C GLN A 415 20.11 -14.28 -7.32
N MET A 416 18.95 -14.55 -6.70
CA MET A 416 17.63 -14.28 -7.28
C MET A 416 16.57 -13.89 -6.24
N LEU A 417 15.46 -13.36 -6.74
CA LEU A 417 14.24 -13.10 -5.96
C LEU A 417 13.56 -14.43 -5.64
N VAL A 418 13.36 -14.70 -4.35
CA VAL A 418 12.81 -15.95 -3.79
C VAL A 418 11.70 -15.66 -2.79
N ASN A 419 10.81 -16.63 -2.58
CA ASN A 419 9.86 -16.55 -1.47
C ASN A 419 10.55 -17.02 -0.17
N ARG A 420 10.30 -16.33 0.95
CA ARG A 420 10.85 -16.71 2.27
C ARG A 420 10.45 -18.12 2.72
N THR A 421 9.36 -18.69 2.21
CA THR A 421 8.95 -20.07 2.54
C THR A 421 9.57 -21.16 1.65
N THR A 422 10.23 -20.78 0.55
CA THR A 422 10.83 -21.73 -0.41
C THR A 422 12.35 -21.64 -0.51
N CYS A 423 12.96 -20.58 0.03
CA CYS A 423 14.42 -20.48 0.14
C CYS A 423 14.94 -21.28 1.35
N PRO A 424 15.98 -22.13 1.20
CA PRO A 424 16.58 -22.85 2.33
C PRO A 424 17.55 -21.99 3.17
N HIS A 425 17.84 -20.75 2.77
CA HIS A 425 18.83 -19.90 3.41
C HIS A 425 18.24 -19.01 4.52
N GLY A 426 19.07 -18.64 5.50
CA GLY A 426 18.66 -17.81 6.64
C GLY A 426 18.48 -16.33 6.28
N LYS A 427 17.81 -15.56 7.14
CA LYS A 427 17.58 -14.11 6.94
C LYS A 427 18.86 -13.28 6.72
N HIS A 428 20.01 -13.74 7.20
CA HIS A 428 21.32 -13.11 6.94
C HIS A 428 21.74 -13.13 5.46
N HIS A 429 21.16 -14.01 4.65
CA HIS A 429 21.33 -14.11 3.20
C HIS A 429 20.21 -13.41 2.42
N HIS A 430 19.34 -12.64 3.07
CA HIS A 430 18.12 -12.07 2.48
C HIS A 430 18.08 -10.54 2.53
N ILE A 431 18.11 -9.90 1.36
CA ILE A 431 17.79 -8.48 1.21
C ILE A 431 16.27 -8.33 1.18
N SER A 432 15.72 -7.58 2.14
CA SER A 432 14.30 -7.29 2.26
C SER A 432 13.86 -6.13 1.35
N TYR A 433 12.67 -6.25 0.76
CA TYR A 433 11.99 -5.15 0.06
C TYR A 433 11.25 -4.27 1.07
N ASP A 434 11.99 -3.60 1.94
CA ASP A 434 11.42 -2.66 2.89
C ASP A 434 11.12 -1.31 2.22
N THR A 435 9.87 -0.85 2.28
CA THR A 435 9.44 0.36 1.57
C THR A 435 10.02 1.63 2.17
N GLU A 436 10.23 1.71 3.48
CA GLU A 436 10.84 2.89 4.11
C GLU A 436 12.32 3.01 3.74
N SER A 437 13.07 1.91 3.84
CA SER A 437 14.48 1.83 3.43
C SER A 437 14.68 2.15 1.95
N ILE A 438 13.77 1.72 1.06
CA ILE A 438 13.81 2.07 -0.37
C ILE A 438 13.45 3.55 -0.56
N LEU A 439 12.53 4.11 0.22
CA LEU A 439 12.15 5.53 0.15
C LEU A 439 13.31 6.46 0.57
N GLU A 440 14.19 6.06 1.49
CA GLU A 440 15.37 6.86 1.87
C GLU A 440 16.33 7.13 0.68
N PHE A 441 16.50 6.17 -0.24
CA PHE A 441 17.26 6.41 -1.49
C PHE A 441 16.62 7.55 -2.29
N PHE A 442 15.30 7.50 -2.48
CA PHE A 442 14.56 8.55 -3.17
C PHE A 442 14.62 9.90 -2.43
N LYS A 443 14.50 9.94 -1.09
CA LYS A 443 14.65 11.18 -0.30
C LYS A 443 16.04 11.80 -0.46
N ALA A 444 17.09 10.99 -0.54
CA ALA A 444 18.47 11.43 -0.81
C ALA A 444 18.72 11.80 -2.28
N GLY A 445 17.74 11.63 -3.17
CA GLY A 445 17.91 11.83 -4.62
C GLY A 445 18.89 10.83 -5.25
N LEU A 446 18.98 9.61 -4.71
CA LEU A 446 19.82 8.50 -5.17
C LEU A 446 18.96 7.42 -5.82
N LEU A 447 19.44 6.84 -6.92
CA LEU A 447 18.77 5.72 -7.59
C LEU A 447 18.92 4.45 -6.72
N PRO A 448 17.82 3.82 -6.27
CA PRO A 448 17.93 2.57 -5.50
C PRO A 448 18.47 1.44 -6.39
N PRO A 449 19.18 0.45 -5.80
CA PRO A 449 19.69 -0.72 -6.52
C PRO A 449 18.63 -1.41 -7.41
N SER A 450 19.03 -1.78 -8.63
CA SER A 450 18.15 -2.42 -9.63
C SER A 450 17.61 -3.79 -9.21
N VAL A 451 18.16 -4.38 -8.13
CA VAL A 451 17.62 -5.59 -7.48
C VAL A 451 16.37 -5.30 -6.65
N LEU A 452 16.18 -4.06 -6.17
CA LEU A 452 15.02 -3.61 -5.41
C LEU A 452 13.91 -3.07 -6.32
N VAL A 453 14.23 -2.07 -7.15
CA VAL A 453 13.26 -1.36 -8.01
C VAL A 453 13.65 -1.47 -9.48
N ARG A 454 12.68 -1.48 -10.39
CA ARG A 454 12.93 -1.50 -11.85
C ARG A 454 13.56 -0.17 -12.29
N PRO A 455 14.61 -0.15 -13.13
CA PRO A 455 15.26 1.10 -13.54
C PRO A 455 14.36 2.17 -14.16
N SER A 456 13.33 1.80 -14.93
CA SER A 456 12.34 2.75 -15.47
C SER A 456 11.54 3.42 -14.35
N ILE A 457 11.04 2.64 -13.38
CA ILE A 457 10.33 3.14 -12.20
C ILE A 457 11.25 4.04 -11.35
N SER A 458 12.50 3.64 -11.12
CA SER A 458 13.47 4.45 -10.38
C SER A 458 13.77 5.79 -11.06
N ALA A 459 13.98 5.77 -12.38
CA ALA A 459 14.25 6.96 -13.18
C ALA A 459 13.06 7.93 -13.15
N LYS A 460 11.85 7.42 -13.37
CA LYS A 460 10.61 8.18 -13.36
C LYS A 460 10.33 8.82 -11.99
N LEU A 461 10.50 8.07 -10.90
CA LEU A 461 10.30 8.59 -9.55
C LEU A 461 11.29 9.71 -9.20
N ILE A 462 12.58 9.60 -9.53
CA ILE A 462 13.55 10.67 -9.25
C ILE A 462 13.32 11.90 -10.14
N ALA A 463 13.01 11.71 -11.42
CA ALA A 463 12.67 12.82 -12.31
C ALA A 463 11.41 13.59 -11.83
N HIS A 464 10.44 12.89 -11.23
CA HIS A 464 9.27 13.52 -10.61
C HIS A 464 9.59 14.24 -9.28
N LEU A 465 10.40 13.64 -8.41
CA LEU A 465 10.73 14.18 -7.09
C LEU A 465 11.75 15.33 -7.13
N PHE A 466 12.63 15.38 -8.15
CA PHE A 466 13.65 16.42 -8.34
C PHE A 466 13.66 16.94 -9.78
N PRO A 467 12.60 17.64 -10.23
CA PRO A 467 12.47 18.09 -11.61
C PRO A 467 13.40 19.27 -11.93
N ASN A 468 14.07 19.22 -13.07
CA ASN A 468 15.05 20.21 -13.56
C ASN A 468 16.31 20.28 -12.67
N ARG A 469 16.76 19.14 -12.16
CA ARG A 469 17.98 19.02 -11.33
C ARG A 469 19.25 19.38 -12.10
N PHE A 470 19.28 19.16 -13.42
CA PHE A 470 20.45 19.40 -14.27
C PHE A 470 20.27 20.58 -15.24
N SER A 471 20.90 21.72 -14.94
CA SER A 471 20.90 22.91 -15.81
C SER A 471 21.59 22.71 -17.18
N ASN A 472 22.42 21.66 -17.31
CA ASN A 472 23.18 21.32 -18.52
C ASN A 472 22.90 19.90 -19.03
N LEU A 473 21.73 19.33 -18.69
CA LEU A 473 21.33 17.94 -18.93
C LEU A 473 21.76 17.35 -20.29
N GLN A 474 21.53 18.07 -21.38
CA GLN A 474 21.83 17.57 -22.74
C GLN A 474 23.34 17.35 -22.92
N LYS A 475 24.18 18.26 -22.44
CA LYS A 475 25.63 18.09 -22.48
C LYS A 475 26.06 16.92 -21.61
N LEU A 476 25.53 16.84 -20.38
CA LEU A 476 25.86 15.77 -19.44
C LEU A 476 25.47 14.37 -19.97
N TYR A 477 24.33 14.26 -20.65
CA TYR A 477 23.93 13.01 -21.32
C TYR A 477 24.92 12.66 -22.45
N TYR A 478 25.22 13.60 -23.35
CA TYR A 478 26.04 13.32 -24.54
C TYR A 478 27.55 13.24 -24.27
N ASP A 479 28.04 13.78 -23.15
CA ASP A 479 29.40 13.54 -22.65
C ASP A 479 29.60 12.11 -22.10
N LEU A 480 28.52 11.45 -21.63
CA LEU A 480 28.58 10.20 -20.87
C LEU A 480 27.98 8.98 -21.59
N MET A 481 27.05 9.18 -22.53
CA MET A 481 26.26 8.11 -23.14
C MET A 481 26.62 7.91 -24.63
N PRO A 482 26.72 6.66 -25.12
CA PRO A 482 27.05 6.41 -26.52
C PRO A 482 25.95 6.91 -27.47
N LEU A 483 26.39 7.57 -28.56
CA LEU A 483 25.56 8.08 -29.65
C LEU A 483 25.14 6.95 -30.60
N ASN A 484 24.15 6.16 -30.20
CA ASN A 484 23.66 5.03 -31.01
C ASN A 484 23.12 5.45 -32.39
N ASP A 485 22.41 6.59 -32.45
CA ASP A 485 21.62 6.99 -33.62
C ASP A 485 22.28 8.11 -34.45
N GLY A 486 23.48 8.55 -34.08
CA GLY A 486 24.21 9.65 -34.74
C GLY A 486 23.59 11.06 -34.64
N VAL A 487 22.38 11.19 -34.09
CA VAL A 487 21.61 12.44 -34.01
C VAL A 487 21.47 12.93 -32.56
N LEU A 488 21.65 14.23 -32.35
CA LEU A 488 21.36 14.92 -31.08
C LEU A 488 19.85 15.16 -30.97
N VAL A 489 19.18 14.39 -30.12
CA VAL A 489 17.74 14.47 -29.82
C VAL A 489 17.59 14.83 -28.33
N PRO A 490 16.87 15.91 -27.97
CA PRO A 490 16.70 16.30 -26.57
C PRO A 490 16.22 15.14 -25.68
N LYS A 491 16.92 14.92 -24.57
CA LYS A 491 16.65 13.86 -23.59
C LYS A 491 16.02 14.41 -22.31
N SER A 492 15.17 13.60 -21.69
CA SER A 492 14.60 13.88 -20.38
C SER A 492 15.54 13.47 -19.25
N GLU A 493 15.25 13.91 -18.02
CA GLU A 493 15.97 13.42 -16.84
C GLU A 493 15.68 11.92 -16.59
N GLU A 494 14.50 11.44 -16.99
CA GLU A 494 14.14 10.01 -16.97
C GLU A 494 15.01 9.18 -17.93
N ASP A 495 15.24 9.64 -19.17
CA ASP A 495 16.20 9.03 -20.12
C ASP A 495 17.61 8.95 -19.51
N PHE A 496 18.05 10.05 -18.89
CA PHE A 496 19.39 10.16 -18.30
C PHE A 496 19.56 9.19 -17.12
N TYR A 497 18.63 9.17 -16.17
CA TYR A 497 18.67 8.25 -15.03
C TYR A 497 18.56 6.79 -15.46
N LEU A 498 17.71 6.47 -16.43
CA LEU A 498 17.57 5.12 -16.99
C LEU A 498 18.90 4.64 -17.61
N LYS A 499 19.58 5.52 -18.37
CA LYS A 499 20.88 5.23 -18.98
C LYS A 499 22.02 5.15 -17.96
N LEU A 500 22.00 5.99 -16.93
CA LEU A 500 22.96 5.93 -15.82
C LEU A 500 22.86 4.59 -15.06
N MET A 501 21.66 4.08 -14.80
CA MET A 501 21.48 2.74 -14.22
C MET A 501 21.97 1.62 -15.15
N GLN A 502 21.86 1.78 -16.47
CA GLN A 502 22.42 0.84 -17.43
C GLN A 502 23.97 0.82 -17.37
N LEU A 503 24.63 1.99 -17.26
CA LEU A 503 26.10 2.05 -17.12
C LEU A 503 26.62 1.35 -15.86
N TYR A 504 25.95 1.54 -14.72
CA TYR A 504 26.33 0.82 -13.49
C TYR A 504 26.20 -0.70 -13.64
N ALA A 505 25.14 -1.18 -14.32
CA ALA A 505 24.90 -2.60 -14.52
C ALA A 505 25.88 -3.29 -15.50
N ILE A 506 26.63 -2.55 -16.33
CA ILE A 506 27.65 -3.12 -17.24
C ILE A 506 28.77 -3.81 -16.45
N HIS A 507 29.08 -3.32 -15.25
CA HIS A 507 30.21 -3.78 -14.42
C HIS A 507 29.78 -4.76 -13.31
N SER A 508 28.56 -5.31 -13.39
CA SER A 508 27.98 -6.22 -12.39
C SER A 508 27.68 -7.62 -12.97
N LYS A 509 28.57 -8.11 -13.85
CA LYS A 509 28.50 -9.41 -14.53
C LYS A 509 29.87 -10.07 -14.60
#